data_AF-A0AAQ4F0R3-F1
#
_entry.id   AF-A0AAQ4F0R3-F1
#
_cell.length_a   1.000
_cell.length_b   1.000
_cell.length_c   1.000
_cell.angle_alpha   90.00
_cell.angle_beta   90.00
_cell.angle_gamma   90.00
#
_symmetry.space_group_name_H-M   'P 1'
#
loop_
_entity.id
_entity.type
_entity.pdbx_description
1 polymer ?
#
loop_
_entity_poly.entity_id
_entity_poly.type
_entity_poly.pdbx_seq_one_letter_code
_entity_poly.pdbx_strand_id
1 'polypeptide(L)'
;MGGGDLNLKKSWHPSTLRNIEKVWKAEQMRDQEKAKIEQLQKELQEERNKQEMRQYAEKKGVVKKRQERVDWMYQGVAGLVDREQYLLGRKVDKNFEIAKKEEEGVEDKNEDLQPGAIFTMAPTNAVVDLENKIREDPLFTIKCVAF
;
A
#
# COMPACT_ATOMS: atom_id res chain seq x y z
N MET A 1 11.52 19.91 58.87
CA MET A 1 10.78 20.52 57.75
C MET A 1 10.90 19.61 56.54
N GLY A 2 9.87 18.82 56.25
CA GLY A 2 9.92 17.81 55.18
C GLY A 2 8.53 17.54 54.64
N GLY A 3 7.94 18.53 53.99
CA GLY A 3 6.63 18.42 53.35
C GLY A 3 6.79 18.54 51.84
N GLY A 4 7.26 17.48 51.18
CA GLY A 4 7.19 17.41 49.73
C GLY A 4 5.75 17.24 49.27
N ASP A 5 5.38 17.85 48.13
CA ASP A 5 4.03 17.81 47.57
C ASP A 5 3.54 16.35 47.40
N LEU A 6 2.41 16.05 48.05
CA LEU A 6 1.78 14.74 48.04
C LEU A 6 1.37 14.31 46.63
N ASN A 7 1.13 15.27 45.74
CA ASN A 7 0.71 15.00 44.37
C ASN A 7 1.84 14.36 43.54
N LEU A 8 3.10 14.66 43.82
CA LEU A 8 4.25 14.04 43.15
C LEU A 8 4.34 12.52 43.40
N LYS A 9 3.70 12.01 44.47
CA LYS A 9 3.60 10.57 44.75
C LYS A 9 2.46 9.89 44.00
N LYS A 10 1.61 10.65 43.30
CA LYS A 10 0.48 10.11 42.54
C LYS A 10 0.94 9.68 41.14
N SER A 11 0.43 8.53 40.71
CA SER A 11 0.76 7.93 39.41
C SER A 11 0.28 8.74 38.21
N TRP A 12 -0.76 9.57 38.38
CA TRP A 12 -1.34 10.40 37.33
C TRP A 12 -0.68 11.79 37.22
N HIS A 13 0.18 12.18 38.16
CA HIS A 13 0.75 13.53 38.16
C HIS A 13 1.70 13.73 36.96
N PRO A 14 1.54 14.78 36.14
CA PRO A 14 2.28 14.92 34.89
C PRO A 14 3.78 15.13 35.11
N SER A 15 4.17 15.78 36.22
CA SER A 15 5.57 16.05 36.55
C SER A 15 6.33 14.85 37.13
N THR A 16 5.69 13.68 37.26
CA THR A 16 6.38 12.45 37.66
C THR A 16 7.27 11.98 36.51
N LEU A 17 8.54 11.60 36.80
CA LEU A 17 9.52 11.18 35.79
C LEU A 17 8.97 10.14 34.80
N ARG A 18 8.17 9.17 35.29
CA ARG A 18 7.53 8.14 34.45
C ARG A 18 6.55 8.72 33.42
N ASN A 19 5.82 9.77 33.77
CA ASN A 19 4.85 10.39 32.88
C ASN A 19 5.53 11.35 31.91
N ILE A 20 6.55 12.08 32.37
CA ILE A 20 7.42 12.88 31.49
C ILE A 20 8.06 11.98 30.42
N GLU A 21 8.59 10.82 30.82
CA GLU A 21 9.19 9.87 29.88
C GLU A 21 8.16 9.33 28.87
N LYS A 22 6.94 9.02 29.31
CA LYS A 22 5.86 8.59 28.40
C LYS A 22 5.49 9.67 27.38
N VAL A 23 5.35 10.91 27.83
CA VAL A 23 5.05 12.06 26.96
C VAL A 23 6.19 12.26 25.97
N TRP A 24 7.43 12.23 26.44
CA TRP A 24 8.62 12.38 25.59
C TRP A 24 8.71 11.29 24.51
N LYS A 25 8.42 10.03 24.85
CA LYS A 25 8.35 8.94 23.86
C LYS A 25 7.24 9.16 22.84
N ALA A 26 6.07 9.61 23.28
CA ALA A 26 4.96 9.91 22.37
C ALA A 26 5.28 11.10 21.44
N GLU A 27 5.95 12.13 21.94
CA GLU A 27 6.42 13.27 21.15
C GLU A 27 7.47 12.83 20.11
N GLN A 28 8.44 12.00 20.51
CA GLN A 28 9.42 11.45 19.57
C GLN A 28 8.76 10.65 18.43
N MET A 29 7.81 9.77 18.75
CA MET A 29 7.08 9.01 17.74
C MET A 29 6.30 9.91 16.79
N ARG A 30 5.63 10.94 17.34
CA ARG A 30 4.90 11.94 16.54
C ARG A 30 5.82 12.71 15.61
N ASP A 31 7.01 13.09 16.07
CA ASP A 31 7.98 13.81 15.24
C ASP A 31 8.50 12.92 14.10
N GLN A 32 8.75 11.64 14.37
CA GLN A 32 9.13 10.67 13.33
C GLN A 32 8.02 10.46 12.29
N GLU A 33 6.77 10.31 12.74
CA GLU A 33 5.61 10.21 11.84
C GLU A 33 5.44 11.46 10.99
N LYS A 34 5.57 12.64 11.60
CA LYS A 34 5.48 13.92 10.90
C LYS A 34 6.58 14.06 9.84
N ALA A 35 7.82 13.72 10.17
CA ALA A 35 8.94 13.74 9.22
C ALA A 35 8.71 12.79 8.05
N LYS A 36 8.18 11.58 8.31
CA LYS A 36 7.83 10.62 7.26
C LYS A 36 6.72 11.15 6.35
N ILE A 37 5.70 11.79 6.92
CA ILE A 37 4.61 12.40 6.15
C ILE A 37 5.14 13.55 5.29
N GLU A 38 6.01 14.40 5.83
CA GLU A 38 6.62 15.51 5.09
C GLU A 38 7.46 15.02 3.91
N GLN A 39 8.24 13.94 4.10
CA GLN A 39 8.96 13.31 3.01
C GLN A 39 8.02 12.84 1.88
N LEU A 40 6.94 12.14 2.23
CA LEU A 40 5.95 11.67 1.24
C LEU A 40 5.24 12.84 0.53
N GLN A 41 4.92 13.91 1.25
CA GLN A 41 4.34 15.12 0.66
C GLN A 41 5.30 15.78 -0.33
N LYS A 42 6.60 15.81 0.00
CA LYS A 42 7.64 16.33 -0.90
C LYS A 42 7.74 15.48 -2.17
N GLU A 43 7.78 14.16 -2.05
CA GLU A 43 7.80 13.23 -3.19
C GLU A 43 6.57 13.44 -4.10
N LEU A 44 5.37 13.58 -3.51
CA LEU A 44 4.15 13.84 -4.27
C LEU A 44 4.21 15.19 -5.00
N GLN A 45 4.74 16.23 -4.35
CA GLN A 45 4.89 17.55 -4.95
C GLN A 45 5.91 17.53 -6.10
N GLU A 46 7.02 16.79 -5.96
CA GLU A 46 7.99 16.61 -7.02
C GLU A 46 7.39 15.88 -8.23
N GLU A 47 6.62 14.81 -8.00
CA GLU A 47 5.91 14.11 -9.07
C GLU A 47 4.88 15.00 -9.77
N ARG A 48 4.11 15.78 -9.00
CA ARG A 48 3.18 16.77 -9.55
C ARG A 48 3.90 17.82 -10.41
N ASN A 49 5.01 18.37 -9.92
CA ASN A 49 5.80 19.36 -10.66
C ASN A 49 6.32 18.76 -11.98
N LYS A 50 6.80 17.52 -11.97
CA LYS A 50 7.24 16.81 -13.20
C LYS A 50 6.08 16.63 -14.18
N GLN A 51 4.90 16.24 -13.68
CA GLN A 51 3.70 16.09 -14.50
C GLN A 51 3.26 17.42 -15.11
N GLU A 52 3.26 18.50 -14.34
CA GLU A 52 2.92 19.85 -14.81
C GLU A 52 3.90 20.33 -15.89
N MET A 53 5.21 20.12 -15.69
CA MET A 53 6.24 20.43 -16.69
C MET A 53 6.03 19.64 -17.99
N ARG A 54 5.71 18.34 -17.90
CA ARG A 54 5.39 17.51 -19.06
C ARG A 54 4.15 18.02 -19.78
N GLN A 55 3.05 18.25 -19.06
CA GLN A 55 1.83 18.80 -19.64
C GLN A 55 2.06 20.16 -20.30
N TYR A 56 2.89 21.02 -19.72
CA TYR A 56 3.24 22.31 -20.31
C TYR A 56 4.01 22.14 -21.63
N ALA A 57 4.97 21.21 -21.69
CA ALA A 57 5.72 20.92 -22.90
C ALA A 57 4.82 20.33 -24.01
N GLU A 58 3.86 19.48 -23.66
CA GLU A 58 2.84 18.96 -24.59
C GLU A 58 1.91 20.06 -25.09
N LYS A 59 1.42 20.94 -24.20
CA LYS A 59 0.56 22.09 -24.57
C LYS A 59 1.27 23.06 -25.51
N LYS A 60 2.58 23.27 -25.34
CA LYS A 60 3.40 24.07 -26.25
C LYS A 60 3.73 23.36 -27.57
N GLY A 61 3.41 22.07 -27.71
CA GLY A 61 3.64 21.31 -28.94
C GLY A 61 5.11 20.94 -29.21
N VAL A 62 6.00 21.14 -28.24
CA VAL A 62 7.44 20.81 -28.37
C VAL A 62 7.66 19.30 -28.23
N VAL A 63 6.78 18.60 -27.51
CA VAL A 63 6.86 17.15 -27.27
C VAL A 63 5.58 16.47 -27.79
N LYS A 64 5.73 15.39 -28.56
CA LYS A 64 4.61 14.55 -28.99
C LYS A 64 3.98 13.89 -27.76
N LYS A 65 2.64 13.93 -27.64
CA LYS A 65 1.90 13.21 -26.59
C LYS A 65 2.35 11.75 -26.55
N ARG A 66 2.94 11.31 -25.45
CA ARG A 66 3.28 9.91 -25.25
C ARG A 66 1.96 9.15 -25.09
N GLN A 67 1.79 8.05 -25.81
CA GLN A 67 0.61 7.21 -25.63
C GLN A 67 0.52 6.81 -24.16
N GLU A 68 -0.63 7.08 -23.55
CA GLU A 68 -1.00 6.75 -22.17
C GLU A 68 -1.23 5.23 -22.04
N ARG A 69 -0.28 4.44 -22.58
CA ARG A 69 -0.28 3.00 -22.40
C ARG A 69 0.30 2.72 -21.02
N VAL A 70 -0.43 1.89 -20.29
CA VAL A 70 -0.07 1.41 -18.97
C VAL A 70 1.02 0.35 -19.15
N ASP A 71 2.23 0.78 -19.53
CA ASP A 71 3.32 -0.13 -19.90
C ASP A 71 3.64 -1.10 -18.76
N TRP A 72 3.52 -0.66 -17.51
CA TRP A 72 3.70 -1.51 -16.32
C TRP A 72 2.69 -2.67 -16.23
N MET A 73 1.48 -2.50 -16.78
CA MET A 73 0.45 -3.54 -16.81
C MET A 73 0.72 -4.56 -17.93
N TYR A 74 1.31 -4.13 -19.05
CA TYR A 74 1.65 -4.99 -20.18
C TYR A 74 3.07 -5.57 -20.11
N GLN A 75 3.88 -5.19 -19.12
CA GLN A 75 5.24 -5.67 -18.97
C GLN A 75 5.31 -7.13 -18.49
N GLY A 76 4.18 -7.73 -18.09
CA GLY A 76 4.09 -9.12 -17.63
C GLY A 76 4.88 -9.38 -16.34
N VAL A 77 4.83 -10.62 -15.85
CA VAL A 77 5.54 -11.03 -14.62
C VAL A 77 7.06 -10.87 -14.78
N ALA A 78 7.57 -11.02 -16.01
CA ALA A 78 8.98 -10.80 -16.36
C ALA A 78 9.47 -9.36 -16.07
N GLY A 79 8.61 -8.35 -16.16
CA GLY A 79 8.97 -6.95 -15.84
C GLY A 79 9.04 -6.65 -14.34
N LEU A 80 8.43 -7.51 -13.51
CA LEU A 80 8.35 -7.34 -12.06
C LEU A 80 9.46 -8.11 -11.32
N VAL A 81 10.16 -9.01 -12.01
CA VAL A 81 11.21 -9.86 -11.47
C VAL A 81 12.58 -9.22 -11.75
N ASP A 82 13.17 -8.61 -10.74
CA ASP A 82 14.55 -8.09 -10.83
C ASP A 82 15.56 -9.21 -10.59
N ARG A 83 16.10 -9.77 -11.69
CA ARG A 83 17.03 -10.92 -11.67
C ARG A 83 18.32 -10.62 -10.90
N GLU A 84 18.77 -9.36 -10.91
CA GLU A 84 20.03 -8.97 -10.26
C GLU A 84 19.91 -9.07 -8.73
N GLN A 85 18.73 -8.79 -8.17
CA GLN A 85 18.50 -8.90 -6.73
C GLN A 85 18.53 -10.34 -6.22
N TYR A 86 18.08 -11.30 -7.02
CA TYR A 86 18.15 -12.74 -6.65
C TYR A 86 19.58 -13.26 -6.71
N LEU A 87 20.39 -12.78 -7.65
CA LEU A 87 21.82 -13.11 -7.73
C LEU A 87 22.61 -12.56 -6.53
N LEU A 88 22.16 -11.45 -5.93
CA LEU A 88 22.72 -10.86 -4.72
C LEU A 88 22.21 -11.52 -3.41
N GLY A 89 21.46 -12.62 -3.49
CA GLY A 89 21.07 -13.44 -2.34
C GLY A 89 19.67 -13.17 -1.77
N ARG A 90 18.82 -12.39 -2.45
CA ARG A 90 17.40 -12.28 -2.11
C ARG A 90 16.71 -13.64 -2.33
N LYS A 91 15.83 -14.04 -1.41
CA LYS A 91 15.04 -15.28 -1.55
C LYS A 91 14.15 -15.21 -2.80
N VAL A 92 14.07 -16.31 -3.53
CA VAL A 92 13.27 -16.46 -4.74
C VAL A 92 11.77 -16.34 -4.41
N ASP A 93 11.08 -15.38 -5.03
CA ASP A 93 9.64 -15.19 -4.85
C ASP A 93 8.85 -16.02 -5.89
N LYS A 94 7.57 -16.32 -5.62
CA LYS A 94 6.68 -17.06 -6.56
C LYS A 94 6.64 -16.44 -7.96
N ASN A 95 6.81 -15.12 -8.05
CA ASN A 95 6.84 -14.38 -9.32
C ASN A 95 8.04 -14.79 -10.19
N PHE A 96 9.17 -15.15 -9.59
CA PHE A 96 10.34 -15.66 -10.31
C PHE A 96 10.07 -17.07 -10.87
N GLU A 97 9.38 -17.93 -10.10
CA GLU A 97 8.98 -19.25 -10.58
C GLU A 97 7.98 -19.15 -11.74
N ILE A 98 7.02 -18.22 -11.66
CA ILE A 98 6.06 -17.94 -12.73
C ILE A 98 6.79 -17.41 -13.99
N ALA A 99 7.71 -16.45 -13.84
CA ALA A 99 8.50 -15.93 -14.95
C ALA A 99 9.35 -17.04 -15.61
N LYS A 100 9.92 -17.94 -14.82
CA LYS A 100 10.69 -19.08 -15.34
C LYS A 100 9.80 -20.10 -16.07
N LYS A 101 8.60 -20.38 -15.54
CA LYS A 101 7.61 -21.24 -16.22
C LYS A 101 7.11 -20.64 -17.53
N GLU A 102 6.88 -19.32 -17.57
CA GLU A 102 6.54 -18.59 -18.80
C GLU A 102 7.67 -18.67 -19.83
N GLU A 103 8.93 -18.54 -19.42
CA GLU A 103 10.11 -18.69 -20.31
C GLU A 103 10.29 -20.13 -20.82
N GLU A 104 9.96 -21.14 -20.00
CA GLU A 104 10.04 -22.56 -20.35
C GLU A 104 8.84 -23.05 -21.20
N GLY A 105 7.85 -22.18 -21.48
CA GLY A 105 6.71 -22.48 -22.34
C GLY A 105 5.78 -23.56 -21.77
N VAL A 106 5.79 -23.77 -20.45
CA VAL A 106 4.96 -24.78 -19.79
C VAL A 106 3.62 -24.14 -19.44
N GLU A 107 2.61 -24.36 -20.27
CA GLU A 107 1.22 -23.99 -19.95
C GLU A 107 0.72 -24.85 -18.78
N ASP A 108 0.38 -24.21 -17.65
CA ASP A 108 -0.28 -24.87 -16.53
C ASP A 108 -1.68 -25.33 -17.00
N LYS A 109 -1.87 -26.64 -17.20
CA LYS A 109 -3.12 -27.30 -17.64
C LYS A 109 -4.26 -27.25 -16.60
N ASN A 110 -4.15 -26.41 -15.58
CA ASN A 110 -5.21 -26.23 -14.60
C ASN A 110 -6.18 -25.19 -15.15
N GLU A 111 -7.28 -25.66 -15.75
CA GLU A 111 -8.34 -24.81 -16.33
C GLU A 111 -8.90 -23.79 -15.31
N ASP A 112 -8.81 -24.09 -14.01
CA ASP A 112 -9.28 -23.23 -12.92
C ASP A 112 -8.38 -22.02 -12.60
N LEU A 113 -7.14 -21.98 -13.10
CA LEU A 113 -6.16 -20.91 -12.82
C LEU A 113 -5.87 -20.01 -14.01
N GLN A 114 -6.55 -20.21 -15.14
CA GLN A 114 -6.35 -19.32 -16.30
C GLN A 114 -6.98 -17.94 -16.06
N PRO A 115 -6.29 -16.84 -16.40
CA PRO A 115 -6.87 -15.51 -16.36
C PRO A 115 -8.11 -15.46 -17.26
N GLY A 116 -9.30 -15.35 -16.65
CA GLY A 116 -10.59 -15.42 -17.34
C GLY A 116 -11.46 -16.64 -16.98
N ALA A 117 -10.90 -17.68 -16.34
CA ALA A 117 -11.66 -18.86 -15.87
C ALA A 117 -12.74 -18.50 -14.83
N ILE A 118 -12.52 -17.45 -14.05
CA ILE A 118 -13.51 -16.89 -13.11
C ILE A 118 -14.72 -16.31 -13.86
N PHE A 119 -14.54 -15.85 -15.11
CA PHE A 119 -15.58 -15.19 -15.90
C PHE A 119 -16.35 -16.16 -16.81
N THR A 120 -15.83 -17.37 -17.06
CA THR A 120 -16.47 -18.38 -17.92
C THR A 120 -17.41 -19.31 -17.17
N MET A 121 -17.35 -19.33 -15.83
CA MET A 121 -18.31 -20.04 -14.99
C MET A 121 -19.65 -19.27 -14.94
N ALA A 122 -20.70 -19.89 -15.45
CA ALA A 122 -22.10 -19.43 -15.42
C ALA A 122 -22.53 -18.92 -14.01
N PRO A 123 -23.61 -18.13 -13.87
CA PRO A 123 -23.93 -17.31 -12.68
C PRO A 123 -24.43 -18.12 -11.45
N THR A 124 -23.88 -19.30 -11.19
CA THR A 124 -24.19 -20.12 -10.02
C THR A 124 -23.64 -19.53 -8.73
N ASN A 125 -22.64 -18.64 -8.81
CA ASN A 125 -22.00 -18.01 -7.65
C ASN A 125 -22.57 -16.63 -7.30
N ALA A 126 -23.56 -16.11 -8.04
CA ALA A 126 -24.10 -14.77 -7.81
C ALA A 126 -24.70 -14.58 -6.41
N VAL A 127 -25.25 -15.64 -5.80
CA VAL A 127 -25.80 -15.61 -4.44
C VAL A 127 -24.69 -15.51 -3.39
N VAL A 128 -23.62 -16.29 -3.55
CA VAL A 128 -22.46 -16.27 -2.65
C VAL A 128 -21.72 -14.94 -2.75
N ASP A 129 -21.58 -14.42 -3.98
CA ASP A 129 -20.93 -13.14 -4.25
C ASP A 129 -21.74 -11.96 -3.69
N LEU A 130 -23.08 -12.03 -3.73
CA LEU A 130 -23.95 -11.05 -3.07
C LEU A 130 -23.83 -11.12 -1.53
N GLU A 131 -23.77 -12.32 -0.96
CA GLU A 131 -23.61 -12.52 0.48
C GLU A 131 -22.27 -11.96 0.99
N ASN A 132 -21.19 -12.18 0.24
CA ASN A 132 -19.87 -11.63 0.56
C ASN A 132 -19.86 -10.10 0.44
N LYS A 133 -20.46 -9.53 -0.62
CA LYS A 133 -20.60 -8.08 -0.79
C LYS A 133 -21.34 -7.41 0.37
N ILE A 134 -22.38 -8.05 0.90
CA ILE A 134 -23.13 -7.53 2.06
C ILE A 134 -22.30 -7.63 3.34
N ARG A 135 -21.54 -8.72 3.53
CA ARG A 135 -20.66 -8.90 4.70
C ARG A 135 -19.49 -7.93 4.73
N GLU A 136 -18.92 -7.63 3.56
CA GLU A 136 -17.73 -6.79 3.40
C GLU A 136 -18.06 -5.30 3.25
N ASP A 137 -19.35 -4.93 3.13
CA ASP A 137 -19.75 -3.52 3.02
C ASP A 137 -19.67 -2.79 4.38
N PRO A 138 -18.75 -1.82 4.55
CA PRO A 138 -18.64 -1.07 5.79
C PRO A 138 -19.89 -0.23 6.09
N LEU A 139 -20.64 0.21 5.08
CA LEU A 139 -21.88 0.97 5.30
C LEU A 139 -22.99 0.10 5.89
N PHE A 140 -23.03 -1.19 5.52
CA PHE A 140 -23.96 -2.16 6.10
C PHE A 140 -23.70 -2.33 7.60
N THR A 141 -22.42 -2.46 8.00
CA THR A 141 -22.06 -2.57 9.42
C THR A 141 -22.46 -1.35 10.25
N ILE A 142 -22.28 -0.15 9.71
CA ILE A 142 -22.67 1.11 10.38
C ILE A 142 -24.20 1.18 10.56
N LYS A 143 -24.97 0.70 9.59
CA LYS A 143 -26.44 0.72 9.64
C LYS A 143 -27.01 -0.25 10.67
N CYS A 144 -26.38 -1.41 10.89
CA CYS A 144 -26.81 -2.41 11.87
C CYS A 144 -26.47 -2.05 13.33
N VAL A 145 -25.48 -1.18 13.56
CA VAL A 145 -25.06 -0.75 14.92
C VAL A 145 -25.86 0.46 15.43
N ALA A 146 -26.60 1.15 14.55
CA ALA A 146 -27.33 2.37 14.86
C ALA A 146 -28.78 2.16 15.35
N PHE A 147 -29.14 0.97 15.82
CA PHE A 147 -30.43 0.66 16.45
C PHE A 147 -30.25 0.08 17.85
#